data_AF-A0A6J7PLN4-F1
#
_entry.id   AF-A0A6J7PLN4-F1
#
_cell.length_a   1.000
_cell.length_b   1.000
_cell.length_c   1.000
_cell.angle_alpha   90.00
_cell.angle_beta   90.00
_cell.angle_gamma   90.00
#
_symmetry.space_group_name_H-M   'P 1'
#
loop_
_entity.id
_entity.type
_entity.pdbx_description
1 polymer ?
#
loop_
_entity_poly.entity_id
_entity_poly.type
_entity_poly.pdbx_seq_one_letter_code
_entity_poly.pdbx_strand_id
1 'polypeptide(L)' 'MTFKNAEPLREAARRCPLDRMLIETDAPYLAPIPHRGRPNQPSYVTFVAESLALTTNRTLREIAEATDHNAVIAFRLPSP' A
#
# COMPACT_ATOMS: atom_id res chain seq x y z
N MET A 1 -0.21 -3.26 6.88
CA MET A 1 1.22 -2.98 7.17
C MET A 1 1.41 -2.07 8.40
N THR A 2 0.58 -1.04 8.56
CA THR A 2 0.68 0.01 9.60
C THR A 2 0.28 -0.42 11.03
N PHE A 3 0.06 -1.72 11.26
CA PHE A 3 -0.30 -2.24 12.58
C PHE A 3 0.95 -2.81 13.28
N LYS A 4 1.03 -2.64 14.60
CA LYS A 4 2.13 -3.17 15.42
C LYS A 4 2.31 -4.69 15.23
N ASN A 5 1.20 -5.43 15.13
CA ASN A 5 1.18 -6.89 14.99
C ASN A 5 1.18 -7.38 13.53
N ALA A 6 1.45 -6.52 12.54
CA ALA A 6 1.44 -6.88 11.12
C ALA A 6 2.77 -7.49 10.63
N GLU A 7 3.57 -8.11 11.50
CA GLU A 7 4.87 -8.67 11.09
C GLU A 7 4.76 -9.76 10.01
N PRO A 8 3.80 -10.71 10.08
CA PRO A 8 3.61 -11.68 9.00
C PRO A 8 3.28 -11.01 7.66
N LEU A 9 2.55 -9.90 7.68
CA LEU A 9 2.22 -9.13 6.48
C LEU A 9 3.44 -8.37 5.94
N ARG A 10 4.29 -7.82 6.82
CA ARG A 10 5.56 -7.20 6.43
C ARG A 10 6.51 -8.20 5.81
N GLU A 11 6.55 -9.43 6.33
CA GLU A 11 7.34 -10.51 5.74
C GLU A 11 6.81 -10.93 4.38
N ALA A 12 5.49 -11.07 4.24
CA ALA A 12 4.88 -11.32 2.94
C ALA A 12 5.20 -10.21 1.92
N ALA A 13 5.15 -8.94 2.35
CA ALA A 13 5.52 -7.81 1.51
C ALA A 13 7.00 -7.82 1.10
N ARG A 14 7.92 -8.23 1.98
CA ARG A 14 9.35 -8.38 1.61
C ARG A 14 9.60 -9.45 0.55
N ARG A 15 8.77 -10.49 0.53
CA ARG A 15 8.91 -11.63 -0.39
C ARG A 15 8.15 -11.47 -1.70
N CYS A 16 7.10 -10.65 -1.71
CA CYS A 16 6.28 -10.43 -2.89
C CYS A 16 7.07 -9.61 -3.93
N PRO A 17 7.08 -10.02 -5.22
CA PRO A 17 7.63 -9.21 -6.30
C PRO A 17 6.89 -7.88 -6.44
N LEU A 18 7.62 -6.78 -6.63
CA LEU A 18 7.05 -5.44 -6.69
C LEU A 18 6.07 -5.27 -7.88
N ASP A 19 6.34 -5.93 -9.00
CA ASP A 19 5.50 -5.97 -10.21
C ASP A 19 4.18 -6.75 -10.03
N ARG A 20 3.91 -7.26 -8.82
CA ARG A 20 2.67 -7.95 -8.46
C ARG A 20 1.96 -7.31 -7.27
N MET A 21 2.44 -6.17 -6.78
CA MET A 21 1.85 -5.48 -5.63
C MET A 21 0.78 -4.48 -6.05
N LEU A 22 -0.28 -4.41 -5.24
CA LEU A 22 -1.26 -3.33 -5.23
C LEU A 22 -1.35 -2.79 -3.79
N ILE A 23 -1.81 -1.55 -3.65
CA ILE A 23 -2.07 -0.92 -2.35
C ILE A 23 -3.51 -0.42 -2.31
N GLU A 24 -4.11 -0.49 -1.12
CA GLU A 24 -5.47 -0.03 -0.88
C GLU A 24 -5.63 0.44 0.58
N THR A 25 -6.74 1.12 0.86
CA THR A 25 -7.12 1.54 2.22
C THR A 25 -8.19 0.65 2.84
N ASP A 26 -9.01 -0.03 2.04
CA ASP A 26 -10.25 -0.69 2.49
C ASP A 26 -11.22 0.28 3.18
N ALA A 27 -11.25 1.55 2.72
CA ALA A 27 -12.15 2.55 3.28
C ALA A 27 -13.63 2.12 3.15
N PRO A 28 -14.45 2.30 4.22
CA PRO A 28 -14.21 3.13 5.41
C PRO A 28 -13.50 2.42 6.58
N TYR A 29 -13.02 1.19 6.41
CA TYR A 29 -12.43 0.37 7.47
C TYR A 29 -10.90 0.56 7.59
N LEU A 30 -10.31 0.08 8.69
CA LEU A 30 -8.85 -0.07 8.85
C LEU A 30 -8.00 1.21 8.71
N ALA A 31 -8.49 2.35 9.23
CA ALA A 31 -7.74 3.61 9.19
C ALA A 31 -6.28 3.47 9.70
N PRO A 32 -5.27 3.91 8.93
CA PRO A 32 -3.88 3.81 9.32
C PRO A 32 -3.56 4.73 10.50
N ILE A 33 -2.44 4.49 11.18
CA ILE A 33 -1.90 5.44 12.17
C ILE A 33 -1.42 6.70 11.41
N PRO A 34 -1.70 7.93 11.90
CA PRO A 34 -2.28 8.30 13.20
C PRO A 34 -3.82 8.42 13.25
N HIS A 35 -4.54 8.08 12.18
CA HIS A 35 -5.99 8.27 12.04
C HIS A 35 -6.86 7.15 12.65
N ARG A 36 -6.26 6.25 13.43
CA ARG A 36 -6.97 5.10 14.02
C ARG A 36 -8.17 5.55 14.87
N GLY A 37 -9.27 4.79 14.78
CA GLY A 37 -10.51 5.07 15.51
C GLY A 37 -11.45 6.04 14.80
N ARG A 38 -11.05 6.55 13.63
CA ARG A 38 -11.90 7.32 12.70
C ARG A 38 -12.14 6.50 11.42
N PRO A 39 -13.17 6.84 10.62
CA PRO A 39 -13.35 6.24 9.30
C PRO A 39 -12.11 6.44 8.44
N ASN A 40 -11.72 5.39 7.72
CA ASN A 40 -10.64 5.46 6.75
C ASN A 40 -11.10 6.20 5.49
N GLN A 41 -10.14 6.71 4.73
CA GLN A 41 -10.38 7.50 3.53
C GLN A 41 -9.44 7.04 2.39
N PRO A 42 -9.86 7.13 1.12
CA PRO A 42 -8.98 6.86 -0.02
C PRO A 42 -7.67 7.67 0.02
N SER A 43 -7.73 8.92 0.49
CA SER A 43 -6.57 9.80 0.64
C SER A 43 -5.50 9.27 1.60
N TYR A 44 -5.84 8.31 2.47
CA TYR A 44 -4.90 7.70 3.41
C TYR A 44 -4.05 6.59 2.78
N VAL A 45 -4.23 6.29 1.48
CA VAL A 45 -3.42 5.30 0.76
C VAL A 45 -1.92 5.64 0.78
N THR A 46 -1.56 6.93 0.88
CA THR A 46 -0.17 7.38 1.00
C THR A 46 0.52 6.78 2.23
N PHE A 47 -0.17 6.64 3.37
CA PHE A 47 0.39 5.99 4.56
C PHE A 47 0.68 4.50 4.35
N VAL A 48 -0.13 3.84 3.51
CA VAL A 48 0.10 2.44 3.13
C VAL A 48 1.33 2.33 2.25
N ALA A 49 1.46 3.22 1.27
CA ALA A 49 2.62 3.30 0.38
C ALA A 49 3.92 3.58 1.15
N GLU A 50 3.93 4.56 2.07
CA GLU A 50 5.08 4.86 2.93
C GLU A 50 5.48 3.65 3.79
N SER A 51 4.50 2.96 4.39
CA SER A 51 4.76 1.77 5.19
C SER A 51 5.33 0.63 4.35
N LEU A 52 4.89 0.48 3.10
CA LEU A 52 5.42 -0.51 2.17
C LEU A 52 6.84 -0.16 1.71
N ALA A 53 7.10 1.11 1.40
CA ALA A 53 8.40 1.63 1.03
C ALA A 53 9.46 1.31 2.11
N LEU A 54 9.15 1.62 3.38
CA LEU A 54 9.99 1.30 4.52
C LEU A 54 10.23 -0.21 4.67
N THR A 55 9.17 -1.02 4.50
CA THR A 55 9.27 -2.48 4.68
C THR A 55 10.09 -3.15 3.58
N THR A 56 10.06 -2.62 2.37
CA THR A 56 10.70 -3.18 1.18
C THR A 56 12.01 -2.48 0.81
N ASN A 57 12.49 -1.55 1.65
CA ASN A 57 13.68 -0.74 1.43
C ASN A 57 13.68 -0.04 0.06
N ARG A 58 12.58 0.63 -0.25
CA ARG A 58 12.34 1.38 -1.49
C ARG A 58 11.88 2.80 -1.16
N THR A 59 11.93 3.67 -2.15
CA THR A 59 11.36 5.00 -2.08
C THR A 59 9.85 4.97 -2.27
N LEU A 60 9.15 5.98 -1.74
CA LEU A 60 7.72 6.17 -1.97
C LEU A 60 7.40 6.27 -3.47
N ARG A 61 8.28 6.91 -4.25
CA ARG A 61 8.14 7.05 -5.70
C ARG A 61 8.15 5.69 -6.40
N GLU A 62 9.11 4.82 -6.11
CA GLU A 62 9.19 3.48 -6.70
C GLU A 62 7.94 2.65 -6.39
N ILE A 63 7.41 2.75 -5.16
CA ILE A 63 6.16 2.07 -4.79
C ILE A 63 4.98 2.64 -5.57
N ALA A 64 4.87 3.97 -5.68
CA ALA A 64 3.78 4.61 -6.40
C ALA A 64 3.79 4.24 -7.89
N GLU A 65 4.93 4.39 -8.57
CA GLU A 65 5.08 4.07 -9.99
C GLU A 65 4.76 2.59 -10.27
N ALA A 66 5.29 1.67 -9.46
CA ALA A 66 5.04 0.25 -9.66
C ALA A 66 3.59 -0.13 -9.41
N THR A 67 2.99 0.35 -8.31
CA THR A 67 1.61 -0.03 -7.96
C THR A 67 0.58 0.58 -8.90
N ASP A 68 0.85 1.77 -9.44
CA ASP A 68 0.02 2.41 -10.46
C ASP A 68 0.09 1.63 -11.79
N HIS A 69 1.30 1.29 -12.25
CA HIS A 69 1.49 0.43 -13.41
C HIS A 69 0.80 -0.93 -13.27
N ASN A 70 0.93 -1.56 -12.09
CA ASN A 70 0.29 -2.84 -11.81
C ASN A 70 -1.23 -2.73 -11.81
N ALA A 71 -1.80 -1.62 -11.31
CA ALA A 71 -3.24 -1.38 -11.32
C ALA A 71 -3.78 -1.25 -12.75
N VAL A 72 -3.07 -0.53 -13.62
CA VAL A 72 -3.39 -0.45 -15.06
C VAL A 72 -3.46 -1.84 -15.69
N ILE A 73 -2.47 -2.70 -15.43
CA ILE A 73 -2.46 -4.07 -15.96
C ILE A 73 -3.58 -4.93 -15.36
N ALA A 74 -3.71 -4.93 -14.02
CA ALA A 74 -4.62 -5.82 -13.30
C ALA A 74 -6.08 -5.52 -13.60
N PHE A 75 -6.44 -4.25 -13.70
CA PHE A 75 -7.82 -3.80 -13.90
C PHE A 75 -8.10 -3.31 -15.33
N ARG A 76 -7.10 -3.34 -16.23
CA ARG A 76 -7.20 -2.84 -17.60
C ARG A 76 -7.66 -1.38 -17.65
N LEU A 77 -7.08 -0.55 -16.78
CA LEU A 77 -7.40 0.87 -16.73
C LEU A 77 -6.80 1.59 -17.95
N PRO A 78 -7.40 2.72 -18.38
CA PRO A 78 -6.69 3.62 -19.29
C PRO A 78 -5.38 4.06 -18.63
N SER A 79 -4.32 4.21 -19.44
CA SER A 79 -3.07 4.80 -18.94
C SER A 79 -3.38 6.20 -18.38
N PRO A 80 -2.85 6.55 -17.20
CA PRO A 80 -2.99 7.88 -16.63
C PRO A 80 -2.34 8.96 -17.52
#